data_AF-A0A9X8JGR2-F1
#
_entry.id   AF-A0A9X8JGR2-F1
#
_cell.length_a   1.000
_cell.length_b   1.000
_cell.length_c   1.000
_cell.angle_alpha   90.00
_cell.angle_beta   90.00
_cell.angle_gamma   90.00
#
_symmetry.space_group_name_H-M   'P 1'
#
loop_
_entity.id
_entity.type
_entity.pdbx_description
1 polymer ?
#
loop_
_entity_poly.entity_id
_entity_poly.type
_entity_poly.pdbx_seq_one_letter_code
_entity_poly.pdbx_strand_id
1 'polypeptide(L)'
;MPQRRPLSRHVQGRKNCAIVAGSDHRTENTLKIEPRLVSMMYSAGGEQHIFRPLVSYSETLISMLIATEDHSFWQHHGINLTVIARAFFNNLRAGRTVEGGSTITQQVVKNLFLSRDKTYSRKIREILMRLFLRENSARTASLSSI
;
A
#
# COMPACT_ATOMS: atom_id res chain seq x y z
N MET A 1 17.99 -8.97 11.98
CA MET A 1 16.96 -10.03 12.13
C MET A 1 17.67 -11.29 12.62
N PRO A 2 17.31 -11.88 13.77
CA PRO A 2 17.95 -13.11 14.23
C PRO A 2 17.66 -14.23 13.23
N GLN A 3 18.71 -14.94 12.80
CA GLN A 3 18.57 -16.05 11.84
C GLN A 3 17.73 -17.18 12.45
N ARG A 4 16.75 -17.67 11.69
CA ARG A 4 15.92 -18.81 12.07
C ARG A 4 16.76 -20.07 11.98
N ARG A 5 17.16 -20.63 13.13
CA ARG A 5 17.81 -21.94 13.17
C ARG A 5 16.74 -23.03 13.16
N PRO A 6 16.87 -24.07 12.33
CA PRO A 6 15.97 -25.21 12.40
C PRO A 6 16.11 -25.87 13.78
N LEU A 7 14.98 -26.14 14.44
CA LEU A 7 14.92 -26.74 15.76
C LEU A 7 14.31 -28.13 15.64
N SER A 8 15.00 -29.12 16.19
CA SER A 8 14.50 -30.50 16.29
C SER A 8 13.98 -30.73 17.70
N ARG A 9 12.74 -31.20 17.80
CA ARG A 9 12.11 -31.54 19.09
C ARG A 9 12.11 -33.05 19.27
N HIS A 10 12.74 -33.53 20.33
CA HIS A 10 12.64 -34.92 20.76
C HIS A 10 11.58 -35.05 21.86
N VAL A 11 10.59 -35.91 21.61
CA VAL A 11 9.46 -36.18 22.51
C VAL A 11 9.56 -37.63 22.98
N GLN A 12 9.43 -37.86 24.30
CA GLN A 12 9.37 -39.19 24.87
C GLN A 12 8.09 -39.31 25.71
N GLY A 13 7.14 -40.13 25.23
CA GLY A 13 5.79 -40.22 25.81
C GLY A 13 5.04 -38.88 25.73
N ARG A 14 4.51 -38.40 26.87
CA ARG A 14 3.81 -37.10 26.97
C ARG A 14 4.73 -35.92 27.28
N LYS A 15 6.05 -36.13 27.42
CA LYS A 15 7.01 -35.09 27.87
C LYS A 15 7.92 -34.64 26.73
N ASN A 16 8.22 -33.34 26.71
CA ASN A 16 9.29 -32.79 25.88
C ASN A 16 10.62 -33.12 26.54
N CYS A 17 11.46 -33.91 25.87
CA CYS A 17 12.69 -34.41 26.45
C CYS A 17 13.90 -33.54 26.08
N ALA A 18 13.91 -32.99 24.86
CA ALA A 18 14.94 -32.05 24.42
C ALA A 18 14.47 -31.21 23.22
N ILE A 19 14.89 -29.95 23.18
CA ILE A 19 14.80 -29.09 21.99
C ILE A 19 16.25 -28.81 21.58
N VAL A 20 16.61 -29.22 20.37
CA VAL A 20 17.98 -29.11 19.85
C VAL A 20 18.00 -28.07 18.73
N ALA A 21 18.85 -27.06 18.87
CA ALA A 21 18.98 -25.97 17.90
C ALA A 21 20.09 -26.25 16.88
N GLY A 22 19.70 -26.44 15.62
CA GLY A 22 20.61 -26.55 14.49
C GLY A 22 21.55 -27.77 14.54
N SER A 23 22.56 -27.73 13.67
CA SER A 23 23.59 -28.76 13.51
C SER A 23 24.61 -28.85 14.65
N ASP A 24 24.62 -27.86 15.56
CA ASP A 24 25.60 -27.78 16.65
C ASP A 24 25.21 -28.61 17.88
N HIS A 25 24.12 -29.40 17.80
CA HIS A 25 23.61 -30.26 18.88
C HIS A 25 23.44 -29.55 20.24
N ARG A 26 23.33 -28.22 20.25
CA ARG A 26 23.10 -27.46 21.49
C ARG A 26 21.66 -27.64 21.92
N THR A 27 21.49 -28.20 23.10
CA THR A 27 20.22 -28.31 23.80
C THR A 27 19.80 -26.94 24.32
N GLU A 28 18.65 -26.46 23.86
CA GLU A 28 18.02 -25.22 24.33
C GLU A 28 16.92 -25.56 25.34
N ASN A 29 16.98 -24.95 26.53
CA ASN A 29 16.01 -25.21 27.59
C ASN A 29 14.70 -24.40 27.39
N THR A 30 14.74 -23.38 26.52
CA THR A 30 13.61 -22.48 26.26
C THR A 30 13.41 -22.32 24.76
N LEU A 31 12.22 -22.68 24.28
CA LEU A 31 11.78 -22.41 22.92
C LEU A 31 10.88 -21.17 22.90
N LYS A 32 11.34 -20.10 22.24
CA LYS A 32 10.49 -18.95 21.97
C LYS A 32 9.57 -19.27 20.80
N ILE A 33 8.26 -19.29 21.05
CA ILE A 33 7.23 -19.45 20.02
C ILE A 33 6.75 -18.06 19.62
N GLU A 34 6.73 -17.79 18.33
CA GLU A 34 6.16 -16.55 17.82
C GLU A 34 4.63 -16.56 18.01
N PRO A 35 4.05 -15.51 18.62
CA PRO A 35 2.61 -15.47 18.83
C PRO A 35 1.88 -15.38 17.50
N ARG A 36 0.75 -16.09 17.39
CA ARG A 36 -0.15 -15.95 16.25
C ARG A 36 -0.97 -14.67 16.43
N LEU A 37 -1.01 -13.82 15.41
CA LEU A 37 -1.92 -12.67 15.39
C LEU A 37 -3.37 -13.19 15.43
N VAL A 38 -4.12 -12.84 16.49
CA VAL A 38 -5.51 -13.27 16.67
C VAL A 38 -6.47 -12.26 16.07
N SER A 39 -6.32 -10.97 16.42
CA SER A 39 -7.16 -9.87 15.91
C SER A 39 -6.44 -8.53 16.09
N MET A 40 -6.88 -7.52 15.33
CA MET A 40 -6.45 -6.13 15.50
C MET A 40 -7.61 -5.28 16.02
N MET A 41 -7.30 -4.28 16.84
CA MET A 41 -8.31 -3.32 17.29
C MET A 41 -8.83 -2.51 16.09
N TYR A 42 -10.14 -2.26 16.06
CA TYR A 42 -10.76 -1.49 15.00
C TYR A 42 -10.22 -0.05 15.00
N SER A 43 -9.65 0.36 13.87
CA SER A 43 -9.32 1.77 13.61
C SER A 43 -10.58 2.49 13.14
N ALA A 44 -10.83 3.69 13.65
CA ALA A 44 -12.00 4.51 13.30
C ALA A 44 -12.10 4.81 11.79
N GLY A 45 -10.99 4.68 11.05
CA GLY A 45 -10.93 4.84 9.59
C GLY A 45 -11.28 3.58 8.78
N GLY A 46 -11.65 2.46 9.41
CA GLY A 46 -12.05 1.21 8.73
C GLY A 46 -10.92 0.45 8.01
N GLU A 47 -9.79 1.10 7.74
CA GLU A 47 -8.61 0.46 7.17
C GLU A 47 -7.66 -0.08 8.25
N GLN A 48 -7.13 -1.27 7.99
CA GLN A 48 -6.28 -2.03 8.89
C GLN A 48 -4.97 -2.37 8.17
N HIS A 49 -3.87 -1.74 8.61
CA HIS A 49 -2.56 -1.87 7.99
C HIS A 49 -1.57 -2.51 8.95
N ILE A 50 -0.85 -3.55 8.51
CA ILE A 50 0.29 -4.12 9.24
C ILE A 50 1.56 -3.69 8.52
N PHE A 51 2.32 -2.81 9.14
CA PHE A 51 3.60 -2.39 8.59
C PHE A 51 4.60 -3.55 8.64
N ARG A 52 5.24 -3.81 7.50
CA ARG A 52 6.29 -4.82 7.39
C ARG A 52 7.42 -4.31 6.49
N PRO A 53 8.69 -4.34 6.92
CA PRO A 53 9.81 -3.82 6.12
C PRO A 53 10.01 -4.63 4.84
N LEU A 54 10.53 -4.02 3.78
CA LEU A 54 10.68 -4.67 2.46
C LEU A 54 11.50 -5.98 2.51
N VAL A 55 12.56 -6.00 3.34
CA VAL A 55 13.47 -7.15 3.55
C VAL A 55 12.75 -8.41 4.08
N SER A 56 11.54 -8.27 4.60
CA SER A 56 10.76 -9.39 5.12
C SER A 56 9.96 -10.15 4.05
N TYR A 57 9.82 -9.56 2.86
CA TYR A 57 9.14 -10.19 1.74
C TYR A 57 10.12 -11.05 0.95
N SER A 58 9.63 -12.13 0.36
CA SER A 58 10.42 -12.96 -0.54
C SER A 58 10.82 -12.16 -1.78
N GLU A 59 12.06 -12.28 -2.23
CA GLU A 59 12.54 -11.64 -3.47
C GLU A 59 11.67 -12.04 -4.66
N THR A 60 11.25 -13.31 -4.74
CA THR A 60 10.37 -13.80 -5.81
C THR A 60 9.04 -13.06 -5.86
N LEU A 61 8.48 -12.69 -4.71
CA LEU A 61 7.23 -11.92 -4.65
C LEU A 61 7.45 -10.51 -5.21
N ILE A 62 8.55 -9.87 -4.84
CA ILE A 62 8.90 -8.53 -5.31
C ILE A 62 9.12 -8.56 -6.83
N SER A 63 9.89 -9.53 -7.33
CA SER A 63 10.15 -9.68 -8.77
C SER A 63 8.88 -9.96 -9.56
N MET A 64 7.99 -10.82 -9.06
CA MET A 64 6.71 -11.10 -9.72
C MET A 64 5.83 -9.84 -9.80
N LEU A 65 5.74 -9.08 -8.71
CA LEU A 65 4.95 -7.84 -8.66
C LEU A 65 5.46 -6.84 -9.69
N ILE A 66 6.79 -6.61 -9.72
CA ILE A 66 7.42 -5.71 -10.69
C ILE A 66 7.16 -6.21 -12.11
N ALA A 67 7.36 -7.50 -12.40
CA ALA A 67 7.15 -8.04 -13.74
C ALA A 67 5.69 -7.94 -14.22
N THR A 68 4.72 -8.06 -13.31
CA THR A 68 3.29 -8.06 -13.64
C THR A 68 2.71 -6.65 -13.77
N GLU A 69 3.05 -5.75 -12.85
CA GLU A 69 2.46 -4.40 -12.77
C GLU A 69 3.30 -3.35 -13.49
N ASP A 70 4.63 -3.47 -13.47
CA ASP A 70 5.54 -2.44 -13.96
C ASP A 70 6.87 -3.02 -14.44
N HIS A 71 6.84 -3.70 -15.59
CA HIS A 71 8.01 -4.36 -16.18
C HIS A 71 9.19 -3.41 -16.45
N SER A 72 8.92 -2.11 -16.58
CA SER A 72 9.89 -1.06 -16.82
C SER A 72 10.31 -0.30 -15.56
N PHE A 73 9.94 -0.78 -14.37
CA PHE A 73 10.11 -0.08 -13.09
C PHE A 73 11.52 0.49 -12.88
N TRP A 74 12.55 -0.28 -13.23
CA TRP A 74 13.96 0.12 -13.07
C TRP A 74 14.45 1.12 -14.13
N GLN A 75 13.69 1.33 -15.21
CA GLN A 75 14.07 2.17 -16.35
C GLN A 75 13.46 3.58 -16.27
N HIS A 76 12.46 3.81 -15.42
CA HIS A 76 11.79 5.09 -15.30
C HIS A 76 11.79 5.66 -13.88
N HIS A 77 11.77 6.99 -13.78
CA HIS A 77 11.79 7.72 -12.51
C HIS A 77 10.38 7.89 -11.92
N GLY A 78 9.61 6.80 -11.86
CA GLY A 78 8.26 6.75 -11.28
C GLY A 78 7.08 7.05 -12.21
N ILE A 79 7.30 7.68 -13.37
CA ILE A 79 6.25 7.84 -14.41
C ILE A 79 6.86 7.47 -15.77
N ASN A 80 6.18 6.60 -16.51
CA ASN A 80 6.57 6.21 -17.86
C ASN A 80 5.54 6.71 -18.89
N LEU A 81 5.69 7.97 -19.33
CA LEU A 81 4.79 8.60 -20.30
C LEU A 81 4.73 7.84 -21.63
N THR A 82 5.84 7.22 -22.05
CA THR A 82 5.92 6.44 -23.29
C THR A 82 5.07 5.19 -23.20
N VAL A 83 5.14 4.44 -22.09
CA VAL A 83 4.32 3.25 -21.86
C VAL A 83 2.85 3.63 -21.69
N ILE A 84 2.54 4.72 -20.99
CA ILE A 84 1.16 5.25 -20.85
C ILE A 84 0.59 5.59 -22.23
N ALA A 85 1.33 6.34 -23.06
CA ALA A 85 0.88 6.75 -24.39
C ALA A 85 0.69 5.55 -25.32
N ARG A 86 1.62 4.58 -25.30
CA ARG A 86 1.52 3.35 -26.09
C ARG A 86 0.33 2.50 -25.66
N ALA A 87 0.17 2.28 -24.35
CA ALA A 87 -0.95 1.53 -23.80
C ALA A 87 -2.28 2.21 -24.13
N PHE A 88 -2.35 3.55 -24.02
CA PHE A 88 -3.53 4.33 -24.41
C PHE A 88 -3.88 4.14 -25.89
N PHE A 89 -2.90 4.26 -26.78
CA PHE A 89 -3.12 4.09 -28.22
C PHE A 89 -3.54 2.66 -28.58
N ASN A 90 -2.91 1.65 -27.98
CA ASN A 90 -3.26 0.24 -28.19
C ASN A 90 -4.67 -0.08 -27.67
N ASN A 91 -5.04 0.46 -26.51
CA ASN A 91 -6.38 0.30 -25.94
C ASN A 91 -7.46 0.99 -26.79
N LEU A 92 -7.15 2.18 -27.33
CA LEU A 92 -8.05 2.90 -28.22
C LEU A 92 -8.25 2.12 -29.54
N ARG A 93 -7.16 1.59 -30.11
CA ARG A 93 -7.21 0.77 -31.33
C ARG A 93 -7.95 -0.55 -31.13
N ALA A 94 -7.82 -1.16 -29.96
CA ALA A 94 -8.49 -2.40 -29.60
C ALA A 94 -9.96 -2.21 -29.14
N GLY A 95 -10.39 -0.97 -28.89
CA GLY A 95 -11.72 -0.64 -28.36
C GLY A 95 -11.97 -1.15 -26.94
N ARG A 96 -10.94 -1.66 -26.26
CA ARG A 96 -10.99 -2.23 -24.91
C ARG A 96 -9.64 -2.06 -24.22
N THR A 97 -9.61 -2.13 -22.90
CA THR A 97 -8.35 -2.13 -22.14
C THR A 97 -7.62 -3.45 -22.37
N VAL A 98 -6.51 -3.42 -23.09
CA VAL A 98 -5.62 -4.56 -23.39
C VAL A 98 -4.30 -4.43 -22.64
N GLU A 99 -3.76 -3.21 -22.48
CA GLU A 99 -2.52 -2.93 -21.77
C GLU A 99 -2.76 -1.99 -20.58
N GLY A 100 -2.18 -2.33 -19.43
CA GLY A 100 -2.04 -1.42 -18.29
C GLY A 100 -0.84 -0.51 -18.46
N GLY A 101 -1.01 0.79 -18.22
CA GLY A 101 0.07 1.79 -18.32
C GLY A 101 0.46 2.45 -17.00
N SER A 102 -0.18 2.08 -15.88
CA SER A 102 0.05 2.75 -14.59
C SER A 102 1.25 2.15 -13.85
N THR A 103 2.20 2.98 -13.44
CA THR A 103 3.40 2.56 -12.70
C THR A 103 3.09 2.25 -11.24
N ILE A 104 3.91 1.41 -10.59
CA ILE A 104 3.77 1.13 -9.15
C ILE A 104 3.81 2.43 -8.32
N THR A 105 4.69 3.36 -8.69
CA THR A 105 4.80 4.68 -8.03
C THR A 105 3.51 5.49 -8.18
N GLN A 106 2.87 5.49 -9.35
CA GLN A 106 1.60 6.18 -9.56
C GLN A 106 0.48 5.57 -8.73
N GLN A 107 0.44 4.24 -8.61
CA GLN A 107 -0.52 3.54 -7.76
C GLN A 107 -0.32 3.88 -6.27
N VAL A 108 0.94 3.92 -5.81
CA VAL A 108 1.28 4.31 -4.43
C VAL A 108 0.88 5.76 -4.14
N VAL A 109 1.24 6.70 -5.02
CA VAL A 109 0.86 8.12 -4.86
C VAL A 109 -0.65 8.28 -4.86
N LYS A 110 -1.36 7.55 -5.74
CA LYS A 110 -2.82 7.55 -5.77
C LYS A 110 -3.42 7.02 -4.47
N ASN A 111 -2.89 5.94 -3.91
CA ASN A 111 -3.40 5.35 -2.68
C ASN A 111 -3.07 6.21 -1.45
N LEU A 112 -1.92 6.90 -1.43
CA LEU A 112 -1.48 7.71 -0.28
C LEU A 112 -2.06 9.14 -0.29
N PHE A 113 -2.16 9.77 -1.46
CA PHE A 113 -2.49 11.20 -1.57
C PHE A 113 -3.83 11.49 -2.21
N LEU A 114 -4.34 10.61 -3.09
CA LEU A 114 -5.71 10.75 -3.59
C LEU A 114 -6.62 10.01 -2.63
N SER A 115 -7.19 10.75 -1.68
CA SER A 115 -8.25 10.22 -0.83
C SER A 115 -9.31 9.52 -1.69
N ARG A 116 -9.77 8.34 -1.26
CA ARG A 116 -10.99 7.69 -1.76
C ARG A 116 -12.25 8.54 -1.55
N ASP A 117 -12.11 9.77 -1.04
CA ASP A 117 -13.12 10.81 -1.08
C ASP A 117 -13.44 11.23 -2.51
N LYS A 118 -14.26 10.41 -3.16
CA LYS A 118 -15.35 10.97 -3.96
C LYS A 118 -16.05 11.99 -3.09
N THR A 119 -15.82 13.25 -3.39
CA THR A 119 -16.92 14.05 -3.90
C THR A 119 -16.31 15.26 -4.60
N TYR A 120 -16.20 15.19 -5.92
CA TYR A 120 -16.13 16.39 -6.78
C TYR A 120 -17.23 17.40 -6.36
N SER A 121 -18.35 16.91 -5.82
CA SER A 121 -19.40 17.69 -5.19
C SER A 121 -18.98 18.50 -3.95
N ARG A 122 -17.93 18.15 -3.19
CA ARG A 122 -17.36 19.03 -2.14
C ARG A 122 -16.62 20.22 -2.76
N LYS A 123 -15.84 19.97 -3.81
CA LYS A 123 -15.13 21.02 -4.55
C LYS A 123 -16.10 21.96 -5.28
N ILE A 124 -17.17 21.42 -5.86
CA ILE A 124 -18.25 22.21 -6.47
C ILE A 124 -19.03 23.00 -5.41
N ARG A 125 -19.31 22.41 -4.24
CA ARG A 125 -19.93 23.14 -3.12
C ARG A 125 -19.06 24.29 -2.61
N GLU A 126 -17.75 24.10 -2.49
CA GLU A 126 -16.84 25.21 -2.11
C GLU A 126 -16.83 26.34 -3.14
N ILE A 127 -16.87 26.01 -4.43
CA ILE A 127 -16.91 27.02 -5.52
C ILE A 127 -18.25 27.77 -5.50
N LEU A 128 -19.38 27.06 -5.38
CA LEU A 128 -20.71 27.67 -5.27
C LEU A 128 -20.82 28.54 -4.03
N MET A 129 -20.33 28.07 -2.88
CA MET A 129 -20.34 28.84 -1.63
C MET A 129 -19.47 30.10 -1.73
N ARG A 130 -18.29 30.02 -2.38
CA ARG A 130 -17.45 31.19 -2.66
C ARG A 130 -18.13 32.20 -3.59
N LEU A 131 -18.84 31.75 -4.62
CA LEU A 131 -19.58 32.63 -5.53
C LEU A 131 -20.74 33.32 -4.78
N PHE A 132 -21.49 32.59 -3.98
CA PHE A 132 -22.60 33.13 -3.18
C PHE A 132 -22.11 34.13 -2.11
N LEU A 133 -20.99 33.83 -1.44
CA LEU A 133 -20.34 34.76 -0.51
C LEU A 133 -19.82 36.00 -1.24
N ARG A 134 -19.23 35.86 -2.43
CA ARG A 134 -18.76 37.00 -3.23
C ARG A 134 -19.90 37.95 -3.62
N GLU A 135 -21.07 37.40 -3.95
CA GLU A 135 -22.24 38.20 -4.32
C GLU A 135 -22.84 38.97 -3.13
N ASN A 136 -22.78 38.38 -1.92
CA ASN A 136 -23.27 39.04 -0.70
C ASN A 136 -22.26 40.04 -0.12
N SER A 137 -20.95 39.78 -0.21
CA SER A 137 -19.89 40.73 0.19
C SER A 137 -19.74 41.89 -0.79
N ALA A 138 -20.03 41.70 -2.08
CA ALA A 138 -20.06 42.79 -3.06
C ALA A 138 -21.22 43.79 -2.81
N ARG A 139 -22.32 43.36 -2.18
CA ARG A 139 -23.46 44.22 -1.83
C ARG A 139 -23.26 44.98 -0.50
N THR A 140 -22.43 44.48 0.41
CA THR A 140 -22.15 45.15 1.69
C THR A 140 -20.99 46.15 1.60
N ALA A 141 -20.07 45.99 0.64
CA ALA A 141 -19.00 46.96 0.40
C ALA A 141 -19.45 48.26 -0.31
N SER A 142 -20.68 48.33 -0.84
CA SER A 142 -21.21 49.55 -1.48
C SER A 142 -22.05 50.44 -0.55
N LEU A 143 -22.21 50.09 0.74
CA LEU A 143 -23.03 50.84 1.70
C LEU A 143 -22.25 51.36 2.92
N SER A 144 -20.92 51.24 2.95
CA SER A 144 -20.06 51.88 3.96
C SER A 144 -19.26 53.07 3.41
N SER A 145 -19.62 53.58 2.23
CA SER A 145 -19.00 54.76 1.59
C SER A 145 -20.02 55.86 1.26
N ILE A 146 -21.10 55.95 2.03
CA ILE A 146 -21.97 57.12 2.20
C ILE A 146 -22.23 57.22 3.71
#